data_AF-A0A2V9D2Q7-F1
#
_entry.id   AF-A0A2V9D2Q7-F1
#
_cell.length_a   1.000
_cell.length_b   1.000
_cell.length_c   1.000
_cell.angle_alpha   90.00
_cell.angle_beta   90.00
_cell.angle_gamma   90.00
#
_symmetry.space_group_name_H-M   'P 1'
#
loop_
_entity.id
_entity.type
_entity.pdbx_description
1 polymer ?
#
loop_
_entity_poly.entity_id
_entity_poly.type
_entity_poly.pdbx_seq_one_letter_code
_entity_poly.pdbx_strand_id
1 'polypeptide(L)'
;MHANGCEVAEYRWSGYVLATLLPYLQEKHQIDLMKAEYDDIATLLTNSTGATHFIFTPSQNTAYLNRLDPTLFSQEEMRDYFNAFNETNEQEIGRAMLDGIAVFRESLRQLDEGSVVVFGIL
;
A
#
# COMPACT_ATOMS: atom_id res chain seq x y z
N MET A 1 29.75 7.14 0.64
CA MET A 1 28.38 7.34 0.14
C MET A 1 27.47 6.94 1.28
N HIS A 2 26.85 7.90 1.97
CA HIS A 2 25.84 7.54 2.97
C HIS A 2 24.59 7.15 2.21
N ALA A 3 24.19 5.88 2.33
CA ALA A 3 22.90 5.44 1.80
C ALA A 3 21.83 6.07 2.69
N ASN A 4 21.13 7.08 2.19
CA ASN A 4 20.03 7.76 2.89
C ASN A 4 18.72 6.96 2.76
N GLY A 5 18.79 5.65 2.54
CA GLY A 5 17.63 4.79 2.32
C GLY A 5 17.92 3.36 2.72
N CYS A 6 16.88 2.69 3.21
CA CYS A 6 16.86 1.27 3.54
C CYS A 6 15.53 0.68 3.09
N GLU A 7 15.52 -0.64 2.83
CA GLU A 7 14.29 -1.37 2.58
C GLU A 7 13.49 -1.46 3.89
N VAL A 8 12.23 -1.07 3.84
CA VAL A 8 11.34 -0.99 5.01
C VAL A 8 10.30 -2.11 5.07
N ALA A 9 9.94 -2.67 3.93
CA ALA A 9 9.01 -3.79 3.82
C ALA A 9 9.18 -4.49 2.47
N GLU A 10 8.97 -5.82 2.47
CA GLU A 10 8.94 -6.65 1.27
C GLU A 10 7.53 -7.24 1.11
N TYR A 11 6.96 -7.14 -0.09
CA TYR A 11 5.70 -7.82 -0.44
C TYR A 11 5.97 -8.92 -1.46
N ARG A 12 5.51 -10.14 -1.15
CA ARG A 12 5.88 -11.36 -1.92
C ARG A 12 4.85 -11.79 -2.95
N TRP A 13 3.70 -11.13 -2.99
CA TRP A 13 2.67 -11.41 -3.97
C TRP A 13 2.74 -10.41 -5.12
N SER A 14 1.91 -10.61 -6.14
CA SER A 14 1.85 -9.73 -7.30
C SER A 14 1.52 -8.29 -6.90
N GLY A 15 2.20 -7.30 -7.50
CA GLY A 15 1.87 -5.89 -7.34
C GLY A 15 0.43 -5.56 -7.73
N TYR A 16 -0.18 -6.36 -8.61
CA TYR A 16 -1.60 -6.27 -8.96
C TYR A 16 -2.52 -6.40 -7.74
N VAL A 17 -2.14 -7.21 -6.74
CA VAL A 17 -2.90 -7.33 -5.49
C VAL A 17 -2.93 -6.02 -4.73
N LEU A 18 -1.78 -5.33 -4.64
CA LEU A 18 -1.66 -4.04 -3.99
C LEU A 18 -2.41 -2.95 -4.78
N ALA A 19 -2.37 -3.01 -6.11
CA ALA A 19 -3.10 -2.10 -6.98
C ALA A 19 -4.63 -2.19 -6.79
N THR A 20 -5.19 -3.38 -6.50
CA THR A 20 -6.61 -3.54 -6.11
C THR A 20 -6.86 -3.20 -4.64
N LEU A 21 -5.90 -3.46 -3.75
CA LEU A 21 -6.04 -3.18 -2.32
C LEU A 21 -6.17 -1.68 -2.03
N LEU A 22 -5.50 -0.82 -2.79
CA LEU A 22 -5.57 0.63 -2.63
C LEU A 22 -7.00 1.18 -2.81
N PRO A 23 -7.73 0.88 -3.92
CA PRO A 23 -9.16 1.17 -4.04
C PRO A 23 -10.02 0.57 -2.92
N TYR A 24 -9.79 -0.69 -2.53
CA TYR A 24 -10.52 -1.31 -1.43
C TYR A 24 -10.42 -0.48 -0.13
N LEU A 25 -9.21 -0.08 0.23
CA LEU A 25 -8.94 0.74 1.41
C LEU A 25 -9.63 2.11 1.34
N GLN A 26 -9.61 2.75 0.17
CA GLN A 26 -10.25 4.04 -0.02
C GLN A 26 -11.78 3.92 0.06
N GLU A 27 -12.37 3.01 -0.72
CA GLU A 27 -13.81 2.87 -0.88
C GLU A 27 -14.50 2.35 0.39
N LYS A 28 -13.95 1.27 0.98
CA LYS A 28 -14.59 0.57 2.11
C LYS A 28 -14.18 1.13 3.45
N HIS A 29 -12.94 1.61 3.57
CA HIS A 29 -12.37 1.99 4.85
C HIS A 29 -12.05 3.48 4.96
N GLN A 30 -12.20 4.27 3.89
CA GLN A 30 -11.84 5.69 3.88
C GLN A 30 -10.38 5.92 4.29
N ILE A 31 -9.49 5.04 3.80
CA ILE A 31 -8.04 5.10 3.96
C ILE A 31 -7.46 5.37 2.57
N ASP A 32 -7.00 6.60 2.35
CA ASP A 32 -6.44 7.03 1.08
C ASP A 32 -4.90 7.12 1.19
N LEU A 33 -4.23 6.08 0.71
CA LEU A 33 -2.77 6.04 0.61
C LEU A 33 -2.26 6.49 -0.77
N MET A 34 -3.16 6.69 -1.74
CA MET A 34 -2.80 7.04 -3.11
C MET A 34 -2.54 8.53 -3.25
N LYS A 35 -3.24 9.36 -2.46
CA LYS A 35 -3.09 10.80 -2.47
C LYS A 35 -2.05 11.24 -1.46
N ALA A 36 -0.94 11.82 -1.92
CA ALA A 36 0.11 12.32 -1.05
C ALA A 36 0.48 13.78 -1.34
N GLU A 37 1.17 14.39 -0.38
CA GLU A 37 1.75 15.74 -0.48
C GLU A 37 2.77 15.86 -1.63
N TYR A 38 3.35 14.73 -2.05
CA TYR A 38 4.43 14.65 -3.04
C TYR A 38 4.03 13.89 -4.32
N ASP A 39 2.77 13.98 -4.75
CA ASP A 39 2.26 13.33 -5.97
C ASP A 39 3.07 13.66 -7.23
N ASP A 40 3.60 14.88 -7.36
CA ASP A 40 4.44 15.26 -8.49
C ASP A 40 5.75 14.43 -8.55
N ILE A 41 6.35 14.14 -7.39
CA ILE A 41 7.54 13.29 -7.28
C ILE A 41 7.19 11.83 -7.56
N ALA A 42 6.07 11.35 -7.02
CA ALA A 42 5.56 10.01 -7.29
C ALA A 42 5.32 9.79 -8.80
N THR A 43 4.75 10.79 -9.47
CA THR A 43 4.51 10.80 -10.91
C THR A 43 5.81 10.81 -11.72
N LEU A 44 6.79 11.62 -11.31
CA LEU A 44 8.11 11.64 -11.94
C LEU A 44 8.80 10.27 -11.86
N LEU A 45 8.78 9.63 -10.68
CA LEU A 45 9.34 8.29 -10.48
C LEU A 45 8.60 7.25 -11.34
N THR A 46 7.27 7.33 -11.37
CA THR A 46 6.46 6.43 -12.19
C THR A 46 6.81 6.51 -13.67
N ASN A 47 6.89 7.72 -14.21
CA ASN A 47 7.21 7.95 -15.62
C ASN A 47 8.66 7.56 -15.97
N SER A 48 9.60 7.70 -15.03
CA SER A 48 11.02 7.42 -15.28
C SER A 48 11.38 5.94 -15.14
N THR A 49 10.65 5.19 -14.32
CA THR A 49 10.93 3.77 -14.05
C THR A 49 9.99 2.81 -14.77
N GLY A 50 8.81 3.28 -15.18
CA GLY A 50 7.76 2.44 -15.76
C GLY A 50 6.96 1.62 -14.73
N ALA A 51 7.19 1.81 -13.44
CA ALA A 51 6.49 1.17 -12.34
C ALA A 51 5.68 2.19 -11.55
N THR A 52 4.54 1.83 -10.97
CA THR A 52 3.70 2.77 -10.22
C THR A 52 4.35 3.08 -8.87
N HIS A 53 4.54 4.37 -8.56
CA HIS A 53 5.12 4.81 -7.31
C HIS A 53 4.12 5.64 -6.49
N PHE A 54 4.17 5.46 -5.17
CA PHE A 54 3.49 6.28 -4.18
C PHE A 54 4.51 6.79 -3.17
N ILE A 55 4.24 7.95 -2.57
CA ILE A 55 5.08 8.52 -1.51
C ILE A 55 4.28 8.56 -0.23
N PHE A 56 4.68 7.77 0.76
CA PHE A 56 4.05 7.83 2.07
C PHE A 56 4.71 8.86 2.97
N THR A 57 3.89 9.61 3.69
CA THR A 57 4.33 10.75 4.53
C THR A 57 3.93 10.59 5.99
N PRO A 58 4.58 11.31 6.93
CA PRO A 58 4.25 11.22 8.35
C PRO A 58 2.78 11.58 8.69
N SER A 59 2.15 12.43 7.87
CA SER A 59 0.72 12.76 8.03
C SER A 59 -0.18 11.54 7.77
N GLN A 60 0.16 10.69 6.80
CA GLN A 60 -0.54 9.43 6.55
C GLN A 60 -0.28 8.39 7.65
N ASN A 61 0.92 8.33 8.21
CA ASN A 61 1.18 7.52 9.41
C ASN A 61 0.18 7.90 10.52
N THR A 62 0.12 9.19 10.87
CA THR A 62 -0.75 9.69 11.93
C THR A 62 -2.22 9.39 11.64
N ALA A 63 -2.65 9.51 10.39
CA ALA A 63 -4.04 9.30 9.99
C ALA A 63 -4.46 7.82 9.93
N TYR A 64 -3.56 6.91 9.55
CA TYR A 64 -3.94 5.57 9.08
C TYR A 64 -3.23 4.40 9.76
N LEU A 65 -2.10 4.59 10.46
CA LEU A 65 -1.31 3.49 11.01
C LEU A 65 -2.14 2.52 11.88
N ASN A 66 -2.94 3.06 12.80
CA ASN A 66 -3.78 2.25 13.69
C ASN A 66 -4.99 1.64 12.98
N ARG A 67 -5.41 2.22 11.85
CA ARG A 67 -6.55 1.74 11.05
C ARG A 67 -6.16 0.62 10.09
N LEU A 68 -4.87 0.49 9.79
CA LEU A 68 -4.30 -0.60 9.00
C LEU A 68 -3.94 -1.81 9.87
N ASP A 69 -4.66 -2.04 10.98
CA ASP A 69 -4.51 -3.27 11.75
C ASP A 69 -5.10 -4.47 11.00
N PRO A 70 -4.30 -5.50 10.64
CA PRO A 70 -4.81 -6.66 9.91
C PRO A 70 -5.99 -7.35 10.59
N THR A 71 -6.13 -7.24 11.91
CA THR A 71 -7.27 -7.81 12.66
C THR A 71 -8.59 -7.10 12.42
N LEU A 72 -8.58 -5.90 11.83
CA LEU A 72 -9.77 -5.14 11.44
C LEU A 72 -10.33 -5.54 10.07
N PHE A 73 -9.63 -6.43 9.34
CA PHE A 73 -10.01 -6.83 7.99
C PHE A 73 -10.41 -8.30 7.94
N SER A 74 -11.52 -8.59 7.25
CA SER A 74 -11.96 -9.95 7.00
C SER A 74 -11.28 -10.50 5.74
N GLN A 75 -10.55 -11.60 5.87
CA GLN A 75 -9.92 -12.28 4.73
C GLN A 75 -10.94 -12.66 3.64
N GLU A 76 -12.14 -13.08 4.04
CA GLU A 76 -13.22 -13.44 3.13
C GLU A 76 -13.74 -12.22 2.37
N GLU A 77 -14.00 -11.11 3.06
CA GLU A 77 -14.48 -9.88 2.43
C GLU A 77 -13.45 -9.34 1.42
N MET A 78 -12.16 -9.36 1.78
CA MET A 78 -11.09 -8.93 0.90
C MET A 78 -11.00 -9.81 -0.35
N ARG A 79 -11.08 -11.14 -0.18
CA ARG A 79 -11.13 -12.08 -1.31
C ARG A 79 -12.31 -11.76 -2.24
N ASP A 80 -13.49 -11.57 -1.67
CA ASP A 80 -14.70 -11.35 -2.44
C ASP A 80 -14.65 -10.01 -3.18
N TYR A 81 -14.14 -8.95 -2.54
CA TYR A 81 -13.90 -7.67 -3.20
C TYR A 81 -12.94 -7.81 -4.36
N PHE A 82 -11.78 -8.45 -4.17
CA PHE A 82 -10.79 -8.60 -5.23
C PHE A 82 -11.37 -9.36 -6.43
N ASN A 83 -12.03 -10.48 -6.17
CA ASN A 83 -12.59 -11.32 -7.22
C ASN A 83 -13.71 -10.60 -7.98
N ALA A 84 -14.53 -9.81 -7.30
CA ALA A 84 -15.54 -8.98 -7.95
C ALA A 84 -14.91 -7.83 -8.76
N PHE A 85 -13.91 -7.15 -8.21
CA PHE A 85 -13.26 -6.00 -8.85
C PHE A 85 -12.48 -6.40 -10.11
N ASN A 86 -11.86 -7.58 -10.10
CA ASN A 86 -11.01 -8.06 -11.20
C ASN A 86 -11.67 -9.15 -12.07
N GLU A 87 -12.92 -9.51 -11.79
CA GLU A 87 -13.65 -10.59 -12.48
C GLU A 87 -12.93 -11.96 -12.42
N THR A 88 -12.36 -12.29 -11.26
CA THR A 88 -11.58 -13.52 -11.00
C THR A 88 -12.27 -14.46 -9.99
N ASN A 89 -11.65 -15.60 -9.69
CA ASN A 89 -12.09 -16.54 -8.63
C ASN A 89 -10.90 -17.16 -7.89
N GLU A 90 -9.97 -16.32 -7.45
CA GLU A 90 -8.76 -16.72 -6.73
C GLU A 90 -9.05 -16.95 -5.25
N GLN A 91 -8.61 -18.08 -4.70
CA GLN A 91 -8.89 -18.45 -3.31
C GLN A 91 -7.89 -17.86 -2.31
N GLU A 92 -6.60 -17.81 -2.69
CA GLU A 92 -5.53 -17.32 -1.81
C GLU A 92 -5.47 -15.79 -1.72
N ILE A 93 -6.23 -15.08 -2.57
CA ILE A 93 -6.09 -13.64 -2.73
C ILE A 93 -6.47 -12.84 -1.48
N GLY A 94 -7.41 -13.34 -0.67
CA GLY A 94 -7.72 -12.71 0.61
C GLY A 94 -6.51 -12.67 1.56
N ARG A 95 -5.70 -13.74 1.57
CA ARG A 95 -4.45 -13.78 2.35
C ARG A 95 -3.42 -12.81 1.77
N ALA A 96 -3.28 -12.79 0.44
CA ALA A 96 -2.38 -11.85 -0.22
C ALA A 96 -2.74 -10.39 0.09
N MET A 97 -4.03 -10.04 0.11
CA MET A 97 -4.47 -8.70 0.47
C MET A 97 -4.19 -8.37 1.95
N LEU A 98 -4.39 -9.31 2.88
CA LEU A 98 -4.01 -9.11 4.29
C LEU A 98 -2.51 -8.89 4.48
N ASP A 99 -1.68 -9.65 3.76
CA ASP A 99 -0.23 -9.41 3.74
C ASP A 99 0.08 -8.01 3.19
N GLY A 100 -0.72 -7.50 2.25
CA GLY A 100 -0.61 -6.13 1.73
C GLY A 100 -0.94 -5.07 2.78
N ILE A 101 -1.98 -5.28 3.60
CA ILE A 101 -2.29 -4.42 4.76
C ILE A 101 -1.09 -4.37 5.72
N ALA A 102 -0.51 -5.52 6.03
CA ALA A 102 0.64 -5.60 6.93
C ALA A 102 1.84 -4.84 6.36
N VAL A 103 2.10 -4.95 5.05
CA VAL A 103 3.18 -4.20 4.38
C VAL A 103 2.93 -2.69 4.40
N PHE A 104 1.71 -2.23 4.15
CA PHE A 104 1.38 -0.80 4.26
C PHE A 104 1.54 -0.29 5.69
N ARG A 105 1.05 -1.04 6.68
CA ARG A 105 1.23 -0.69 8.10
C ARG A 105 2.70 -0.62 8.49
N GLU A 106 3.50 -1.60 8.07
CA GLU A 106 4.94 -1.63 8.36
C GLU A 106 5.65 -0.44 7.72
N SER A 107 5.34 -0.16 6.45
CA SER A 107 5.89 0.98 5.71
C SER A 107 5.58 2.29 6.43
N LEU A 108 4.33 2.49 6.86
CA LEU A 108 3.97 3.69 7.61
C LEU A 108 4.71 3.75 8.94
N ARG A 109 4.87 2.64 9.66
CA ARG A 109 5.52 2.59 10.99
C ARG A 109 6.97 3.08 10.96
N GLN A 110 7.65 2.97 9.82
CA GLN A 110 9.04 3.42 9.66
C GLN A 110 9.18 4.93 9.41
N LEU A 111 8.08 5.66 9.25
CA LEU A 111 8.10 7.10 9.04
C LEU A 111 8.39 7.87 10.34
N ASP A 112 9.21 8.90 10.21
CA ASP A 112 9.47 9.94 11.20
C ASP A 112 9.38 11.33 10.53
N GLU A 113 9.48 12.41 11.31
CA GLU A 113 9.30 13.79 10.82
C GLU A 113 10.27 14.20 9.69
N GLY A 114 11.39 13.48 9.50
CA GLY A 114 12.40 13.76 8.48
C GLY A 114 12.43 12.76 7.33
N SER A 115 11.51 11.79 7.29
CA SER A 115 11.54 10.69 6.31
C SER A 115 10.24 10.54 5.51
N VAL A 116 10.38 9.90 4.36
CA VAL A 116 9.28 9.44 3.50
C VAL A 116 9.55 8.01 3.10
N VAL A 117 8.50 7.26 2.78
CA VAL A 117 8.63 5.94 2.16
C VAL A 117 8.25 6.05 0.70
N VAL A 118 9.17 5.62 -0.17
CA VAL A 118 8.89 5.45 -1.59
C VAL A 118 8.38 4.03 -1.78
N PHE A 119 7.11 3.89 -2.15
CA PHE A 119 6.46 2.61 -2.33
C PHE A 119 6.26 2.33 -3.82
N GLY A 120 6.94 1.32 -4.35
CA GLY A 120 6.84 0.92 -5.75
C GLY A 120 5.99 -0.34 -5.93
N ILE A 121 5.13 -0.33 -6.95
CA ILE A 121 4.37 -1.50 -7.40
C ILE A 121 4.86 -1.87 -8.81
N LEU A 122 5.39 -3.09 -8.93
CA LEU A 122 5.90 -3.69 -10.16
C LEU A 122 4.87 -4.60 -10.82
#